data_AF-T1C478-F1
#
_entry.id   AF-T1C478-F1
#
_cell.length_a   1.000
_cell.length_b   1.000
_cell.length_c   1.000
_cell.angle_alpha   90.00
_cell.angle_beta   90.00
_cell.angle_gamma   90.00
#
_symmetry.space_group_name_H-M   'P 1'
#
loop_
_entity.id
_entity.type
_entity.pdbx_description
1 polymer ?
#
loop_
_entity_poly.entity_id
_entity_poly.type
_entity_poly.pdbx_seq_one_letter_code
_entity_poly.pdbx_strand_id
1 'polypeptide(L)' 'MGTASDKKLFDDNGLRLDGRSPGDLRPIRIETDVLNRADGSAFIEWGGNKIQVAVYGPREAYPRH' A
#
# COMPACT_ATOMS: atom_id res chain seq x y z
N MET A 1 2.66 -8.70 -25.81
CA MET A 1 1.93 -7.45 -26.14
C MET A 1 0.56 -7.55 -25.50
N GLY A 2 0.14 -6.52 -24.73
CA GLY A 2 -1.15 -6.54 -24.04
C GLY A 2 -2.31 -6.69 -25.01
N THR A 3 -3.34 -7.41 -24.61
CA THR A 3 -4.61 -7.52 -25.35
C THR A 3 -5.24 -6.14 -25.47
N ALA A 4 -5.65 -5.75 -26.68
CA ALA A 4 -6.43 -4.53 -26.88
C ALA A 4 -7.72 -4.63 -26.06
N SER A 5 -8.02 -3.57 -25.30
CA SER A 5 -9.22 -3.47 -24.46
C SER A 5 -9.90 -2.15 -24.82
N ASP A 6 -11.20 -2.19 -25.12
CA ASP A 6 -12.01 -1.01 -25.50
C ASP A 6 -12.33 -0.09 -24.31
N LYS A 7 -11.78 -0.38 -23.13
CA LYS A 7 -12.04 0.38 -21.91
C LYS A 7 -11.30 1.71 -21.92
N LYS A 8 -12.07 2.81 -21.96
CA LYS A 8 -11.56 4.18 -21.79
C LYS A 8 -11.02 4.36 -20.36
N LEU A 9 -9.71 4.63 -20.22
CA LEU A 9 -9.02 4.73 -18.91
C LEU A 9 -8.98 6.17 -18.34
N PHE A 10 -9.18 7.16 -19.21
CA PHE A 10 -9.25 8.58 -18.86
C PHE A 10 -10.55 9.16 -19.39
N ASP A 11 -11.22 10.00 -18.62
CA ASP A 11 -12.41 10.73 -19.08
C ASP A 11 -12.05 11.88 -20.04
N ASP A 12 -13.05 12.60 -20.53
CA ASP A 12 -12.86 13.75 -21.44
C ASP A 12 -12.17 14.95 -20.77
N ASN A 13 -12.07 14.95 -19.44
CA ASN A 13 -11.36 15.96 -18.65
C ASN A 13 -9.92 15.53 -18.33
N GLY A 14 -9.47 14.36 -18.79
CA GLY A 14 -8.15 13.81 -18.51
C GLY A 14 -8.00 13.20 -17.10
N LEU A 15 -9.11 12.96 -16.40
CA LEU A 15 -9.13 12.30 -15.10
C LEU A 15 -9.16 10.77 -15.28
N ARG A 16 -8.48 10.05 -14.39
CA ARG A 16 -8.54 8.58 -14.37
C ARG A 16 -9.93 8.10 -13.92
N LEU A 17 -10.16 6.81 -14.08
CA LEU A 17 -11.38 6.11 -13.66
C LEU A 17 -11.86 6.39 -12.22
N ASP A 18 -10.97 6.78 -11.32
CA ASP A 18 -11.26 7.09 -9.92
C ASP A 18 -11.27 8.60 -9.62
N GLY A 19 -11.39 9.43 -10.66
CA GLY A 19 -11.52 10.89 -10.57
C GLY A 19 -10.21 11.63 -10.30
N ARG A 20 -9.07 10.92 -10.24
CA ARG A 20 -7.76 11.50 -9.92
C ARG A 20 -6.99 11.89 -11.17
N SER A 21 -6.24 12.97 -11.12
CA SER A 21 -5.29 13.37 -12.18
C SER A 21 -4.15 12.34 -12.33
N PRO A 22 -3.40 12.32 -13.45
CA PRO A 22 -2.23 11.46 -13.61
C PRO A 22 -1.14 11.66 -12.54
N GLY A 23 -1.01 12.87 -12.00
CA GLY A 23 -0.02 13.21 -10.97
C GLY A 23 -0.48 12.92 -9.54
N ASP A 24 -1.78 12.68 -9.34
CA ASP A 24 -2.34 12.52 -8.01
C ASP A 24 -2.03 11.14 -7.41
N LEU A 25 -1.57 11.15 -6.16
CA LEU A 25 -1.45 9.93 -5.37
C LEU A 25 -2.83 9.39 -4.98
N ARG A 26 -2.91 8.08 -4.69
CA ARG A 26 -4.11 7.54 -4.00
C ARG A 26 -4.08 8.06 -2.56
N PRO A 27 -5.24 8.17 -1.86
CA PRO A 27 -5.27 8.52 -0.45
C PRO A 27 -4.33 7.62 0.37
N ILE A 28 -3.52 8.21 1.24
CA ILE A 28 -2.55 7.50 2.09
C ILE A 28 -2.87 7.78 3.56
N ARG A 29 -2.99 6.72 4.36
CA ARG A 29 -3.05 6.78 5.82
C ARG A 29 -1.95 5.88 6.38
N ILE A 30 -1.19 6.38 7.34
CA ILE A 30 -0.15 5.62 8.04
C ILE A 30 -0.37 5.83 9.53
N GLU A 31 -0.43 4.74 10.28
CA GLU A 31 -0.57 4.74 11.73
C GLU A 31 0.51 3.83 12.31
N THR A 32 1.34 4.36 13.22
CA THR A 32 2.41 3.61 13.88
C THR A 32 1.94 3.08 15.23
N ASP A 33 2.66 2.10 15.78
CA ASP A 33 2.42 1.55 17.12
C ASP A 33 1.03 0.91 17.29
N VAL A 34 0.61 0.19 16.25
CA VAL A 34 -0.70 -0.46 16.14
C VAL A 34 -0.72 -1.89 16.73
N LEU A 35 0.46 -2.47 17.04
CA LEU A 35 0.60 -3.81 17.61
C LEU A 35 1.44 -3.78 18.88
N ASN A 36 0.78 -4.02 20.02
CA ASN A 36 1.40 -4.01 21.36
C ASN A 36 2.49 -5.07 21.59
N ARG A 37 2.62 -6.09 20.72
CA ARG A 37 3.57 -7.21 20.89
C ARG A 37 4.79 -7.13 19.99
N ALA A 38 4.80 -6.21 19.03
CA ALA A 38 5.91 -6.03 18.11
C ALA A 38 6.88 -4.98 18.67
N ASP A 39 8.17 -5.11 18.34
CA ASP A 39 9.18 -4.11 18.72
C ASP A 39 8.96 -2.80 17.93
N GLY A 40 8.38 -2.91 16.74
CA GLY A 40 7.82 -1.79 15.98
C GLY A 40 6.66 -2.26 15.12
N SER A 41 5.69 -1.40 14.87
CA SER A 41 4.54 -1.74 14.03
C SER A 41 3.95 -0.55 13.30
N ALA A 42 3.29 -0.83 12.17
CA ALA A 42 2.56 0.17 11.41
C ALA A 42 1.37 -0.45 10.67
N PHE A 43 0.31 0.33 10.50
CA PHE A 43 -0.78 0.06 9.59
C PHE A 43 -0.78 1.11 8.48
N ILE A 44 -0.81 0.66 7.22
CA ILE A 44 -0.71 1.52 6.05
C ILE A 44 -1.91 1.25 5.15
N GLU A 45 -2.68 2.29 4.84
CA GLU A 45 -3.68 2.27 3.79
C GLU A 45 -3.20 3.13 2.62
N TRP A 46 -3.25 2.58 1.40
CA TRP A 46 -2.93 3.31 0.19
C TRP A 46 -3.97 3.05 -0.90
N GLY A 47 -4.99 3.89 -0.94
CA GLY A 47 -6.21 3.65 -1.70
C GLY A 47 -6.92 2.40 -1.20
N GLY A 48 -7.08 1.39 -2.06
CA GLY A 48 -7.66 0.10 -1.67
C GLY A 48 -6.70 -0.86 -0.95
N ASN A 49 -5.40 -0.57 -0.94
CA ASN A 49 -4.41 -1.43 -0.29
C ASN A 49 -4.45 -1.22 1.22
N LYS A 50 -4.47 -2.31 1.99
CA LYS A 50 -4.36 -2.30 3.46
C LYS A 50 -3.23 -3.23 3.87
N ILE A 51 -2.27 -2.72 4.63
CA ILE A 51 -1.02 -3.41 4.97
C ILE A 51 -0.81 -3.31 6.48
N GLN A 52 -0.60 -4.46 7.12
CA GLN A 52 -0.21 -4.56 8.53
C GLN A 52 1.27 -4.94 8.60
N VAL A 53 2.05 -4.16 9.35
CA VAL A 53 3.49 -4.37 9.52
C VAL A 53 3.81 -4.64 10.98
N ALA A 54 4.63 -5.66 11.22
CA ALA A 54 5.23 -5.96 12.52
C ALA A 54 6.73 -6.19 12.33
N VAL A 55 7.55 -5.55 13.15
CA VAL A 55 8.99 -5.72 13.22
C VAL A 55 9.32 -6.44 14.52
N TYR A 56 10.11 -7.50 14.42
CA TYR A 56 10.57 -8.29 15.56
C TYR A 56 12.09 -8.36 15.53
N GLY A 57 12.75 -7.60 16.39
CA GLY A 57 14.19 -7.63 16.56
C GLY A 57 14.88 -6.27 16.60
N PRO A 58 16.22 -6.27 16.55
CA PRO A 58 17.09 -7.40 16.22
C PRO A 58 17.02 -8.55 17.24
N ARG A 59 17.06 -9.80 16.76
CA ARG A 59 17.14 -11.02 17.60
C ARG A 59 18.31 -11.86 17.11
N GLU A 60 18.96 -12.56 18.04
CA GLU A 60 19.99 -13.53 17.69
C GLU A 60 19.38 -14.69 16.90
N ALA A 61 20.10 -15.17 15.88
CA ALA A 61 19.64 -16.29 15.08
C ALA A 61 19.68 -17.56 15.94
N TYR A 62 18.55 -18.25 16.05
CA TYR A 62 18.54 -19.57 16.70
C TYR A 62 19.33 -20.56 15.84
N PRO A 63 20.40 -21.18 16.37
CA PRO A 63 21.14 -22.20 15.63
C PRO A 63 20.19 -23.33 15.24
N ARG A 64 20.04 -23.58 13.94
CA ARG A 64 19.40 -24.80 13.45
C ARG A 64 20.53 -25.80 13.23
N HIS A 65 20.60 -26.79 14.11
CA HIS A 65 21.58 -27.88 14.07
C HIS A 65 21.37 -28.79 12.87
#